data_AF-A0A8W8J163-F1
#
_entry.id   AF-A0A8W8J163-F1
#
_cell.length_a   1.000
_cell.length_b   1.000
_cell.length_c   1.000
_cell.angle_alpha   90.00
_cell.angle_beta   90.00
_cell.angle_gamma   90.00
#
_symmetry.space_group_name_H-M   'P 1'
#
loop_
_entity.id
_entity.type
_entity.pdbx_description
1 polymer ?
#
loop_
_entity_poly.entity_id
_entity_poly.type
_entity_poly.pdbx_seq_one_letter_code
_entity_poly.pdbx_strand_id
1 'polypeptide(L)'
;MHPKTINLLLVVALSFILLPKIDAWWLAHQCPWKGSADPYYFGNTNMWCMGKGKRSVPSRGVWDLTHRVIYYKGYYFEFLDNSRAFIGTNRVASHRCPGGLESSAAGYSELSLDCIKGCARNYKCKYGQYSLLLNNCNIFANRISAVLCASGRHCPSWCRGNCNDAEEH
;
A
#
# COMPACT_ATOMS: atom_id res chain seq x y z
N MET A 1 37.28 18.67 15.40
CA MET A 1 36.16 18.66 14.42
C MET A 1 35.38 19.95 14.56
N HIS A 2 35.11 20.65 13.46
CA HIS A 2 34.42 21.95 13.48
C HIS A 2 32.91 21.75 13.78
N PRO A 3 32.25 22.64 14.54
CA PRO A 3 30.82 22.51 14.84
C PRO A 3 29.93 22.47 13.59
N LYS A 4 30.39 23.08 12.48
CA LYS A 4 29.73 23.03 11.16
C LYS A 4 29.76 21.64 10.52
N THR A 5 30.83 20.85 10.71
CA THR A 5 30.92 19.48 10.18
C THR A 5 30.11 18.48 10.99
N ILE A 6 29.97 18.68 12.31
CA ILE A 6 29.10 17.86 13.17
C ILE A 6 27.62 18.07 12.82
N ASN A 7 27.18 19.32 12.62
CA ASN A 7 25.80 19.61 12.20
C ASN A 7 25.48 19.06 10.80
N LEU A 8 26.42 19.13 9.85
CA LEU A 8 26.21 18.57 8.51
C LEU A 8 26.08 17.04 8.57
N LEU A 9 26.93 16.36 9.35
CA LEU A 9 26.85 14.91 9.55
C LEU A 9 25.57 14.49 10.27
N LEU A 10 25.09 15.27 11.24
CA LEU A 10 23.80 15.02 11.92
C LEU A 10 22.61 15.20 10.98
N VAL A 11 22.60 16.24 10.14
CA VAL A 11 21.53 16.46 9.15
C VAL A 11 21.54 15.38 8.08
N VAL A 12 22.71 14.92 7.64
CA VAL A 12 22.85 13.80 6.69
C VAL A 12 22.45 12.47 7.34
N ALA A 13 22.88 12.20 8.57
CA ALA A 13 22.48 10.99 9.28
C ALA A 13 20.96 10.98 9.57
N LEU A 14 20.40 12.10 10.01
CA LEU A 14 18.96 12.26 10.19
C LEU A 14 18.21 12.17 8.86
N SER A 15 18.75 12.65 7.74
CA SER A 15 18.13 12.45 6.44
C SER A 15 18.20 10.98 6.00
N PHE A 16 19.26 10.24 6.28
CA PHE A 16 19.30 8.79 6.04
C PHE A 16 18.39 7.97 6.97
N ILE A 17 18.13 8.45 8.19
CA ILE A 17 17.21 7.83 9.16
C ILE A 17 15.75 8.21 8.89
N LEU A 18 15.49 9.42 8.38
CA LEU A 18 14.16 9.96 8.05
C LEU A 18 13.77 9.76 6.58
N LEU A 19 14.72 9.38 5.71
CA LEU A 19 14.37 8.83 4.41
C LEU A 19 13.60 7.55 4.74
N PRO A 20 12.27 7.49 4.48
CA PRO A 20 11.60 6.20 4.52
C PRO A 20 12.45 5.30 3.64
N LYS A 21 12.82 4.11 4.13
CA LYS A 21 13.47 3.07 3.30
C LYS A 21 12.77 3.12 1.96
N ILE A 22 13.44 3.71 0.98
CA ILE A 22 12.75 4.13 -0.23
C ILE A 22 12.31 2.81 -0.82
N ASP A 23 11.01 2.53 -0.81
CA ASP A 23 10.46 1.22 -1.15
C ASP A 23 10.48 1.09 -2.68
N ALA A 24 11.66 1.27 -3.26
CA ALA A 24 11.95 1.42 -4.68
C ALA A 24 12.17 0.04 -5.32
N TRP A 25 11.36 -0.94 -4.90
CA TRP A 25 11.40 -2.31 -5.42
C TRP A 25 11.26 -2.34 -6.94
N TRP A 26 10.56 -1.36 -7.53
CA TRP A 26 10.37 -1.20 -8.98
C TRP A 26 11.68 -0.86 -9.74
N LEU A 27 12.74 -0.43 -9.06
CA LEU A 27 14.05 -0.22 -9.69
C LEU A 27 14.81 -1.54 -9.91
N ALA A 28 14.47 -2.58 -9.15
CA ALA A 28 15.16 -3.87 -9.17
C ALA A 28 14.39 -4.97 -9.93
N HIS A 29 13.13 -4.74 -10.28
CA HIS A 29 12.24 -5.75 -10.84
C HIS A 29 11.45 -5.23 -12.04
N GLN A 30 11.41 -6.02 -13.11
CA GLN A 30 10.50 -5.81 -14.25
C GLN A 30 9.28 -6.70 -14.08
N CYS A 31 8.09 -6.10 -14.10
CA CYS A 31 6.86 -6.87 -13.98
C CYS A 31 6.59 -7.68 -15.26
N PRO A 32 5.90 -8.82 -15.15
CA PRO A 32 5.45 -9.59 -16.30
C PRO A 32 4.69 -8.74 -17.32
N TRP A 33 4.86 -9.09 -18.60
CA TRP A 33 4.10 -8.49 -19.71
C TRP A 33 2.69 -9.09 -19.79
N LYS A 34 1.80 -8.39 -20.52
CA LYS A 34 0.33 -8.59 -20.63
C LYS A 34 -0.18 -10.02 -20.92
N GLY A 35 0.66 -10.98 -21.32
CA GLY A 35 0.31 -12.32 -21.85
C GLY A 35 -0.88 -13.06 -21.19
N SER A 36 -0.62 -14.09 -20.38
CA SER A 36 -1.64 -14.80 -19.59
C SER A 36 -1.88 -14.17 -18.22
N ALA A 37 -1.29 -13.00 -17.97
CA ALA A 37 -1.25 -12.35 -16.67
C ALA A 37 -2.33 -11.27 -16.56
N ASP A 38 -3.00 -11.21 -15.40
CA ASP A 38 -4.05 -10.24 -15.15
C ASP A 38 -3.46 -8.89 -14.72
N PRO A 39 -4.02 -7.76 -15.19
CA PRO A 39 -3.55 -6.45 -14.77
C PRO A 39 -3.92 -6.19 -13.30
N TYR A 40 -3.05 -5.46 -12.61
CA TYR A 40 -3.35 -4.85 -11.32
C TYR A 40 -3.12 -3.34 -11.39
N TYR A 41 -3.83 -2.61 -10.53
CA TYR A 41 -3.87 -1.15 -10.58
C TYR A 41 -3.62 -0.59 -9.19
N PHE A 42 -2.85 0.49 -9.13
CA PHE A 42 -2.96 1.39 -7.99
C PHE A 42 -4.28 2.16 -8.10
N GLY A 43 -4.84 2.47 -6.95
CA GLY A 43 -5.97 3.38 -6.85
C GLY A 43 -5.79 4.31 -5.66
N ASN A 44 -6.81 5.11 -5.43
CA ASN A 44 -6.87 5.96 -4.27
C ASN A 44 -8.30 6.12 -3.74
N THR A 45 -8.36 6.48 -2.46
CA THR A 45 -9.52 7.07 -1.80
C THR A 45 -9.07 8.36 -1.13
N ASN A 46 -9.89 9.41 -1.20
CA ASN A 46 -9.57 10.68 -0.58
C ASN A 46 -9.51 10.55 0.97
N MET A 47 -8.33 10.63 1.58
CA MET A 47 -8.16 10.38 3.03
C MET A 47 -8.78 11.50 3.88
N TRP A 48 -8.83 12.72 3.36
CA TRP A 48 -9.52 13.83 4.03
C TRP A 48 -11.01 13.54 4.22
N CYS A 49 -11.66 12.99 3.19
CA CYS A 49 -13.03 12.51 3.30
C CYS A 49 -13.13 11.31 4.26
N MET A 50 -12.16 10.38 4.23
CA MET A 50 -12.19 9.20 5.11
C MET A 50 -12.14 9.58 6.59
N GLY A 51 -11.25 10.51 6.97
CA GLY A 51 -11.07 11.00 8.34
C GLY A 51 -12.20 11.91 8.83
N LYS A 52 -13.00 12.47 7.91
CA LYS A 52 -14.25 13.16 8.24
C LYS A 52 -15.37 12.15 8.43
N GLY A 53 -15.48 11.60 9.64
CA GLY A 53 -16.77 11.05 10.11
C GLY A 53 -17.86 12.12 9.97
N LYS A 54 -19.06 11.71 9.52
CA LYS A 54 -20.30 12.52 9.32
C LYS A 54 -20.13 14.06 9.26
N ARG A 55 -20.31 14.64 8.06
CA ARG A 55 -20.45 16.08 7.73
C ARG A 55 -19.63 17.03 8.63
N SER A 56 -18.46 17.43 8.16
CA SER A 56 -17.78 18.65 8.65
C SER A 56 -17.35 19.57 7.49
N VAL A 57 -17.55 20.87 7.74
CA VAL A 57 -17.37 22.06 6.88
C VAL A 57 -16.07 22.01 6.06
N PRO A 58 -16.02 22.54 4.81
CA PRO A 58 -14.82 22.45 3.97
C PRO A 58 -13.63 23.18 4.63
N SER A 59 -12.48 22.51 4.73
CA SER A 59 -11.19 23.14 5.04
C SER A 59 -10.32 23.02 3.80
N ARG A 60 -9.65 24.11 3.41
CA ARG A 60 -8.73 24.14 2.26
C ARG A 60 -7.30 24.11 2.80
N GLY A 61 -6.71 22.92 2.83
CA GLY A 61 -5.30 22.67 3.19
C GLY A 61 -4.59 21.83 2.11
N VAL A 62 -3.30 22.11 1.90
CA VAL A 62 -2.55 21.96 0.63
C VAL A 62 -1.80 20.63 0.48
N TRP A 63 -2.06 19.64 1.32
CA TRP A 63 -1.35 18.35 1.28
C TRP A 63 -2.33 17.22 1.02
N ASP A 64 -2.29 16.67 -0.20
CA ASP A 64 -3.12 15.53 -0.62
C ASP A 64 -2.67 14.28 0.14
N LEU A 65 -3.28 14.10 1.31
CA LEU A 65 -3.25 12.87 2.07
C LEU A 65 -4.13 11.86 1.31
N THR A 66 -3.54 11.09 0.40
CA THR A 66 -4.26 10.06 -0.37
C THR A 66 -4.13 8.69 0.28
N HIS A 67 -5.26 7.99 0.49
CA HIS A 67 -5.24 6.59 0.92
C HIS A 67 -5.00 5.71 -0.30
N ARG A 68 -3.88 4.99 -0.35
CA ARG A 68 -3.54 4.13 -1.50
C ARG A 68 -4.08 2.72 -1.36
N VAL A 69 -4.57 2.22 -2.48
CA VAL A 69 -5.22 0.90 -2.60
C VAL A 69 -4.62 0.14 -3.77
N ILE A 70 -4.65 -1.20 -3.71
CA ILE A 70 -4.38 -2.06 -4.86
C ILE A 70 -5.69 -2.68 -5.33
N TYR A 71 -5.92 -2.70 -6.64
CA TYR A 71 -7.00 -3.44 -7.26
C TYR A 71 -6.43 -4.57 -8.12
N TYR A 72 -6.90 -5.80 -7.87
CA TYR A 72 -6.51 -6.99 -8.61
C TYR A 72 -7.65 -7.99 -8.65
N LYS A 73 -7.95 -8.53 -9.84
CA LYS A 73 -8.97 -9.57 -10.06
C LYS A 73 -10.34 -9.28 -9.42
N GLY A 74 -10.80 -8.02 -9.48
CA GLY A 74 -12.11 -7.63 -8.94
C GLY A 74 -12.12 -7.25 -7.46
N TYR A 75 -10.96 -7.26 -6.79
CA TYR A 75 -10.86 -6.95 -5.36
C TYR A 75 -9.93 -5.78 -5.11
N TYR A 76 -10.34 -4.95 -4.16
CA TYR A 76 -9.55 -3.91 -3.52
C TYR A 76 -8.86 -4.47 -2.28
N PHE A 77 -7.60 -4.08 -2.12
CA PHE A 77 -6.75 -4.38 -0.98
C PHE A 77 -6.32 -3.05 -0.35
N GLU A 78 -6.70 -2.84 0.90
CA GLU A 78 -6.48 -1.59 1.65
C GLU A 78 -5.87 -1.88 3.02
N PHE A 79 -5.14 -0.93 3.60
CA PHE A 79 -4.61 -1.05 4.98
C PHE A 79 -4.81 0.25 5.74
N LEU A 80 -5.63 0.19 6.79
CA LEU A 80 -6.13 1.36 7.51
C LEU A 80 -5.40 1.56 8.85
N ASP A 81 -5.62 2.74 9.45
CA ASP A 81 -5.01 3.19 10.70
C ASP A 81 -5.33 2.32 11.92
N ASN A 82 -6.44 1.57 11.87
CA ASN A 82 -6.76 0.51 12.83
C ASN A 82 -5.84 -0.73 12.73
N SER A 83 -4.79 -0.66 11.90
CA SER A 83 -3.81 -1.73 11.66
C SER A 83 -4.41 -2.99 11.04
N ARG A 84 -5.55 -2.91 10.36
CA ARG A 84 -6.17 -4.03 9.65
C ARG A 84 -6.09 -3.85 8.14
N ALA A 85 -5.87 -4.96 7.46
CA ALA A 85 -6.03 -5.02 6.01
C ALA A 85 -7.52 -5.26 5.68
N PHE A 86 -7.99 -4.68 4.60
CA PHE A 86 -9.36 -4.82 4.11
C PHE A 86 -9.32 -5.39 2.71
N ILE A 87 -10.18 -6.37 2.46
CA ILE A 87 -10.34 -7.05 1.18
C ILE A 87 -11.80 -6.95 0.80
N GLY A 88 -12.11 -6.32 -0.34
CA GLY A 88 -13.50 -6.23 -0.77
C GLY A 88 -13.66 -5.90 -2.23
N THR A 89 -14.87 -6.05 -2.74
CA THR A 89 -15.21 -5.71 -4.15
C THR A 89 -15.37 -4.20 -4.38
N ASN A 90 -15.38 -3.42 -3.30
CA ASN A 90 -15.43 -1.97 -3.31
C ASN A 90 -14.40 -1.42 -2.33
N ARG A 91 -13.95 -0.18 -2.56
CA ARG A 91 -13.14 0.52 -1.57
C ARG A 91 -13.95 0.75 -0.29
N VAL A 92 -13.32 0.65 0.88
CA VAL A 92 -13.95 0.77 2.22
C VAL A 92 -14.84 2.02 2.32
N ALA A 93 -14.39 3.14 1.75
CA ALA A 93 -15.11 4.43 1.80
C ALA A 93 -15.76 4.83 0.45
N SER A 94 -15.88 3.92 -0.51
CA SER A 94 -16.36 4.18 -1.88
C SER A 94 -17.73 4.90 -1.94
N HIS A 95 -18.66 4.54 -1.07
CA HIS A 95 -20.02 5.10 -1.04
C HIS A 95 -20.08 6.57 -0.60
N ARG A 96 -19.03 7.08 0.08
CA ARG A 96 -19.02 8.42 0.67
C ARG A 96 -17.86 9.29 0.22
N CYS A 97 -16.77 8.68 -0.25
CA CYS A 97 -15.55 9.38 -0.61
C CYS A 97 -15.17 9.17 -2.07
N PRO A 98 -14.81 10.25 -2.77
CA PRO A 98 -14.30 10.15 -4.12
C PRO A 98 -12.98 9.38 -4.12
N GLY A 99 -12.73 8.70 -5.24
CA GLY A 99 -11.52 7.95 -5.48
C GLY A 99 -11.60 7.26 -6.83
N GLY A 100 -10.46 6.80 -7.34
CA GLY A 100 -10.37 6.11 -8.63
C GLY A 100 -9.39 4.96 -8.61
N LEU A 101 -9.37 4.21 -9.71
CA LEU A 101 -8.18 3.49 -10.15
C LEU A 101 -7.35 4.44 -11.02
N GLU A 102 -6.05 4.22 -11.06
CA GLU A 102 -5.20 4.86 -12.06
C GLU A 102 -5.60 4.36 -13.46
N SER A 103 -5.43 5.22 -14.47
CA SER A 103 -5.85 4.94 -15.84
C SER A 103 -5.03 3.85 -16.52
N SER A 104 -3.78 3.66 -16.08
CA SER A 104 -2.89 2.60 -16.55
C SER A 104 -2.72 1.50 -15.51
N ALA A 105 -2.58 0.26 -15.98
CA ALA A 105 -2.17 -0.84 -15.13
C ALA A 105 -0.78 -0.56 -14.55
N ALA A 106 -0.60 -0.85 -13.27
CA ALA A 106 0.69 -0.74 -12.59
C ALA A 106 1.64 -1.90 -12.97
N GLY A 107 1.07 -3.03 -13.38
CA GLY A 107 1.76 -4.20 -13.89
C GLY A 107 0.78 -5.34 -14.15
N TYR A 108 1.32 -6.51 -14.49
CA TYR A 108 0.55 -7.74 -14.69
C TYR A 108 1.07 -8.83 -13.75
N SER A 109 0.17 -9.70 -13.28
CA SER A 109 0.51 -10.79 -12.38
C SER A 109 -0.24 -12.07 -12.73
N GLU A 110 0.45 -13.21 -12.62
CA GLU A 110 -0.12 -14.54 -12.78
C GLU A 110 -0.53 -15.17 -11.43
N LEU A 111 -0.36 -14.46 -10.32
CA LEU A 111 -0.72 -14.99 -9.00
C LEU A 111 -2.22 -15.24 -8.87
N SER A 112 -2.59 -16.24 -8.07
CA SER A 112 -4.00 -16.45 -7.74
C SER A 112 -4.52 -15.33 -6.85
N LEU A 113 -5.83 -15.05 -6.95
CA LEU A 113 -6.49 -14.12 -6.04
C LEU A 113 -6.30 -14.57 -4.58
N ASP A 114 -6.40 -15.88 -4.31
CA ASP A 114 -6.20 -16.44 -2.96
C ASP A 114 -4.80 -16.15 -2.40
N CYS A 115 -3.77 -16.13 -3.24
CA CYS A 115 -2.43 -15.75 -2.80
C CYS A 115 -2.41 -14.32 -2.25
N ILE A 116 -3.00 -13.37 -2.99
CA ILE A 116 -2.99 -11.96 -2.61
C ILE A 116 -3.91 -11.68 -1.42
N LYS A 117 -5.07 -12.35 -1.35
CA LYS A 117 -5.90 -12.36 -0.14
C LYS A 117 -5.12 -12.88 1.06
N GLY A 118 -4.35 -13.96 0.87
CA GLY A 118 -3.43 -14.48 1.89
C GLY A 118 -2.36 -13.48 2.33
N CYS A 119 -1.78 -12.72 1.39
CA CYS A 119 -0.85 -11.64 1.73
C CYS A 119 -1.52 -10.57 2.60
N ALA A 120 -2.71 -10.09 2.22
CA ALA A 120 -3.45 -9.10 3.00
C ALA A 120 -3.80 -9.63 4.41
N ARG A 121 -4.34 -10.86 4.52
CA ARG A 121 -4.64 -11.55 5.79
C ARG A 121 -3.45 -11.68 6.74
N ASN A 122 -2.23 -11.78 6.19
CA ASN A 122 -1.02 -11.98 6.98
C ASN A 122 -0.14 -10.72 7.10
N TYR A 123 -0.56 -9.59 6.53
CA TYR A 123 0.27 -8.40 6.41
C TYR A 123 0.73 -7.85 7.76
N LYS A 124 -0.20 -7.65 8.71
CA LYS A 124 0.14 -7.13 10.04
C LYS A 124 1.03 -8.09 10.82
N CYS A 125 0.81 -9.40 10.73
CA CYS A 125 1.72 -10.36 11.37
C CYS A 125 3.14 -10.31 10.76
N LYS A 126 3.25 -10.03 9.46
CA LYS A 126 4.56 -9.93 8.78
C LYS A 126 5.27 -8.61 9.05
N TYR A 127 4.53 -7.50 9.09
CA TYR A 127 5.10 -6.14 9.03
C TYR A 127 4.77 -5.25 10.24
N GLY A 128 3.92 -5.71 11.15
CA GLY A 128 3.53 -4.99 12.36
C GLY A 128 2.30 -4.09 12.18
N GLN A 129 2.08 -3.26 13.19
CA GLN A 129 0.95 -2.32 13.26
C GLN A 129 1.12 -1.12 12.33
N TYR A 130 0.04 -0.38 12.12
CA TYR A 130 0.05 0.84 11.34
C TYR A 130 0.96 1.89 11.98
N SER A 131 1.81 2.50 11.16
CA SER A 131 2.65 3.63 11.54
C SER A 131 2.67 4.64 10.39
N LEU A 132 2.40 5.90 10.70
CA LEU A 132 2.30 6.98 9.70
C LEU A 132 3.51 7.05 8.77
N LEU A 133 4.72 6.75 9.27
CA LEU A 133 5.96 6.86 8.49
C LEU A 133 6.49 5.51 7.98
N LEU A 134 6.25 4.41 8.70
CA LEU A 134 6.99 3.15 8.47
C LEU A 134 6.13 2.00 7.94
N ASN A 135 4.81 2.03 8.19
CA ASN A 135 3.91 0.94 7.83
C ASN A 135 2.49 1.50 7.65
N ASN A 136 2.29 2.28 6.59
CA ASN A 136 1.03 2.94 6.28
C ASN A 136 0.37 2.35 5.01
N CYS A 137 -0.75 2.91 4.59
CA CYS A 137 -1.47 2.48 3.38
C CYS A 137 -0.63 2.51 2.08
N ASN A 138 0.28 3.49 1.94
CA ASN A 138 1.17 3.59 0.78
C ASN A 138 2.20 2.45 0.78
N ILE A 139 2.82 2.19 1.93
CA ILE A 139 3.78 1.10 2.11
C ILE A 139 3.10 -0.27 1.92
N PHE A 140 1.86 -0.42 2.40
CA PHE A 140 1.05 -1.60 2.12
C PHE A 140 0.85 -1.80 0.62
N ALA A 141 0.34 -0.78 -0.08
CA ALA A 141 0.07 -0.87 -1.51
C ALA A 141 1.35 -1.21 -2.31
N ASN A 142 2.48 -0.59 -1.96
CA ASN A 142 3.77 -0.87 -2.59
C ASN A 142 4.22 -2.32 -2.38
N ARG A 143 4.11 -2.85 -1.16
CA ARG A 143 4.49 -4.24 -0.88
C ARG A 143 3.60 -5.25 -1.58
N ILE A 144 2.29 -5.01 -1.64
CA ILE A 144 1.38 -5.87 -2.41
C ILE A 144 1.69 -5.80 -3.90
N SER A 145 1.96 -4.60 -4.44
CA SER A 145 2.42 -4.43 -5.82
C SER A 145 3.74 -5.16 -6.09
N ALA A 146 4.70 -5.12 -5.14
CA ALA A 146 5.95 -5.85 -5.26
C ALA A 146 5.71 -7.37 -5.33
N VAL A 147 4.81 -7.91 -4.51
CA VAL A 147 4.42 -9.33 -4.59
C VAL A 147 3.82 -9.66 -5.96
N LEU A 148 2.85 -8.86 -6.41
CA LEU A 148 2.19 -9.04 -7.70
C LEU A 148 3.17 -9.02 -8.88
N CYS A 149 4.14 -8.10 -8.84
CA CYS A 149 5.13 -7.91 -9.88
C CYS A 149 6.25 -8.94 -9.86
N ALA A 150 6.88 -9.17 -8.69
CA ALA A 150 8.16 -9.87 -8.62
C ALA A 150 8.06 -11.37 -8.33
N SER A 151 6.89 -11.89 -7.93
CA SER A 151 6.80 -13.29 -7.48
C SER A 151 6.48 -14.29 -8.60
N GLY A 152 6.29 -13.84 -9.84
CA GLY A 152 5.88 -14.71 -10.95
C GLY A 152 4.62 -15.51 -10.60
N ARG A 153 4.71 -16.85 -10.66
CA ARG A 153 3.63 -17.78 -10.25
C ARG A 153 3.76 -18.28 -8.81
N HIS A 154 4.78 -17.85 -8.07
CA HIS A 154 5.10 -18.41 -6.75
C HIS A 154 4.53 -17.53 -5.64
N CYS A 155 3.59 -18.07 -4.88
CA CYS A 155 3.02 -17.35 -3.76
C CYS A 155 4.03 -17.28 -2.59
N PRO A 156 4.40 -16.07 -2.10
CA PRO A 156 5.33 -15.93 -0.99
C PRO A 156 4.87 -16.72 0.24
N SER A 157 5.81 -17.28 1.00
CA SER A 157 5.50 -18.12 2.17
C SER A 157 4.67 -17.39 3.22
N TRP A 158 4.95 -16.11 3.46
CA TRP A 158 4.21 -15.30 4.44
C TRP A 158 2.76 -15.02 4.03
N CYS A 159 2.43 -15.08 2.73
CA CYS A 159 1.05 -14.98 2.26
C CYS A 159 0.24 -16.24 2.55
N ARG A 160 0.90 -17.37 2.85
CA ARG A 160 0.28 -18.66 3.21
C ARG A 160 0.19 -18.88 4.72
N GLY A 161 0.42 -17.83 5.52
CA GLY A 161 0.28 -17.87 6.98
C GLY A 161 -1.17 -17.96 7.44
N ASN A 162 -1.37 -18.13 8.74
CA ASN A 162 -2.66 -18.32 9.40
C ASN A 162 -3.03 -17.17 10.37
N CYS A 163 -2.43 -15.99 10.21
CA CYS A 163 -2.71 -14.81 11.02
C CYS A 163 -4.18 -14.36 10.89
N ASN A 164 -4.68 -14.36 9.65
CA ASN A 164 -6.07 -14.04 9.31
C ASN A 164 -6.60 -12.74 9.95
N ASP A 165 -5.78 -11.68 9.97
CA ASP A 165 -6.11 -10.39 10.61
C ASP A 165 -6.66 -9.35 9.61
N ALA A 166 -7.23 -9.81 8.49
CA ALA A 166 -7.91 -8.94 7.53
C ALA A 166 -9.44 -8.99 7.71
N GLU A 167 -10.10 -7.89 7.38
CA GLU A 167 -11.55 -7.81 7.25
C GLU A 167 -11.95 -8.04 5.78
N GLU A 168 -12.99 -8.86 5.55
CA GLU A 168 -13.52 -9.18 4.22
C GLU A 168 -14.97 -8.73 4.09
N HIS A 169 -15.30 -8.07 2.97
CA HIS A 169 -16.63 -7.53 2.69
C HIS A 169 -17.06 -7.71 1.23
#